data_AF-A0A945HET0-F1
#
_entry.id   AF-A0A945HET0-F1
#
_cell.length_a   1.000
_cell.length_b   1.000
_cell.length_c   1.000
_cell.angle_alpha   90.00
_cell.angle_beta   90.00
_cell.angle_gamma   90.00
#
_symmetry.space_group_name_H-M   'P 1'
#
loop_
_entity.id
_entity.type
_entity.pdbx_description
1 polymer ?
#
loop_
_entity_poly.entity_id
_entity_poly.type
_entity_poly.pdbx_seq_one_letter_code
_entity_poly.pdbx_strand_id
1 'polypeptide(L)' 'AGWPDGLPSRNSLDVQLGRLRRRLKGSGLTLRTVRSRGCVLAQGN' A
#
# COMPACT_ATOMS: atom_id res chain seq x y z
N ALA A 1 -15.80 4.05 2.14
CA ALA A 1 -14.52 4.43 2.74
C ALA A 1 -13.60 3.21 2.74
N GLY A 2 -12.28 3.36 2.54
CA GLY A 2 -11.33 2.22 2.49
C GLY A 2 -11.18 1.43 3.79
N TRP A 3 -11.85 1.86 4.86
CA TRP A 3 -11.91 1.20 6.15
C TRP A 3 -13.35 1.22 6.65
N PRO A 4 -13.99 0.04 6.81
CA PRO A 4 -15.39 -0.05 7.25
C PRO A 4 -15.57 0.39 8.72
N ASP A 5 -14.58 0.17 9.58
CA ASP A 5 -14.63 0.50 11.02
C ASP A 5 -13.98 1.85 11.40
N GLY A 6 -13.78 2.74 10.42
CA GLY A 6 -13.14 4.04 10.61
C GLY A 6 -11.65 4.06 10.26
N LEU A 7 -11.09 5.27 10.10
CA LEU A 7 -9.70 5.46 9.68
C LEU A 7 -8.75 4.99 10.78
N PRO A 8 -8.03 3.88 10.61
CA PRO A 8 -7.02 3.50 11.56
C PRO A 8 -5.87 4.50 11.48
N SER A 9 -5.10 4.62 12.57
CA SER A 9 -3.99 5.58 12.67
C SER A 9 -3.09 5.56 11.42
N ARG A 10 -2.41 6.67 11.12
CA ARG A 10 -1.50 6.77 9.96
C ARG A 10 -0.50 5.61 9.88
N ASN A 11 -0.01 5.15 11.04
CA ASN A 11 0.86 3.98 11.16
C ASN A 11 0.20 2.67 10.68
N SER A 12 -1.09 2.51 10.88
CA SER A 12 -1.83 1.32 10.45
C SER A 12 -1.89 1.22 8.93
N LEU A 13 -2.01 2.34 8.22
CA LEU A 13 -1.90 2.38 6.77
C LEU A 13 -0.50 1.91 6.33
N ASP A 14 0.56 2.45 6.92
CA ASP A 14 1.94 2.07 6.58
C ASP A 14 2.21 0.57 6.83
N VAL A 15 1.68 0.01 7.92
CA VAL A 15 1.75 -1.43 8.21
C VAL A 15 1.05 -2.25 7.13
N GLN A 16 -0.17 -1.86 6.71
CA GLN A 16 -0.90 -2.57 5.67
C GLN A 16 -0.21 -2.44 4.30
N LEU A 17 0.32 -1.26 3.96
CA LEU A 17 1.10 -1.05 2.74
C LEU A 17 2.39 -1.90 2.76
N GLY A 18 3.06 -2.01 3.90
CA GLY A 18 4.23 -2.88 4.08
C GLY A 18 3.90 -4.37 3.91
N ARG A 19 2.78 -4.82 4.48
CA ARG A 19 2.26 -6.19 4.29
C ARG A 19 1.93 -6.45 2.84
N LEU A 20 1.25 -5.52 2.18
CA LEU A 20 0.90 -5.61 0.76
C LEU A 20 2.16 -5.69 -0.10
N ARG A 21 3.16 -4.84 0.16
CA ARG A 21 4.44 -4.86 -0.56
C ARG A 21 5.19 -6.18 -0.43
N ARG A 22 5.08 -6.84 0.73
CA ARG A 22 5.63 -8.18 0.94
C ARG A 22 4.86 -9.25 0.16
N ARG A 23 3.54 -9.18 0.10
CA ARG A 23 2.71 -10.13 -0.69
C ARG A 23 2.91 -9.97 -2.20
N LEU A 24 3.22 -8.76 -2.65
CA LEU A 24 3.50 -8.49 -4.06
C LEU A 24 4.90 -8.98 -4.50
N LYS A 25 5.80 -9.33 -3.57
CA LYS A 25 7.07 -9.96 -3.94
C LYS A 25 6.81 -11.25 -4.72
N GLY A 26 7.38 -11.37 -5.91
CA GLY A 26 7.20 -12.51 -6.81
C GLY A 26 5.99 -12.41 -7.77
N SER A 27 5.15 -11.37 -7.65
CA SER A 27 4.02 -11.16 -8.56
C SER A 27 4.33 -10.30 -9.79
N GLY A 28 5.56 -9.76 -9.90
CA GLY A 28 5.91 -8.79 -10.93
C GLY A 28 5.17 -7.45 -10.77
N LEU A 29 4.60 -7.17 -9.60
CA LEU A 29 3.92 -5.91 -9.27
C LEU A 29 4.63 -5.22 -8.10
N THR A 30 4.64 -3.89 -8.13
CA THR A 30 5.25 -3.04 -7.10
C THR A 30 4.28 -1.95 -6.65
N LEU A 31 4.35 -1.62 -5.36
CA LEU A 31 3.59 -0.53 -4.77
C LEU A 31 4.49 0.71 -4.69
N ARG A 32 4.15 1.76 -5.42
CA ARG A 32 4.90 3.03 -5.46
C ARG A 32 4.19 4.11 -4.68
N THR A 33 4.91 4.80 -3.80
CA THR A 33 4.38 5.95 -3.06
C THR A 33 4.55 7.22 -3.88
N VAL A 34 3.46 7.93 -4.12
CA VAL A 34 3.44 9.27 -4.74
C VAL A 34 3.25 10.30 -3.63
N ARG A 35 4.25 11.17 -3.46
CA ARG A 35 4.24 12.21 -2.43
C ARG A 35 2.97 13.06 -2.57
N SER A 36 2.30 13.29 -1.44
CA SER A 36 1.05 14.05 -1.33
C SER A 36 -0.17 13.47 -2.07
N ARG A 37 -0.08 12.27 -2.68
CA ARG A 37 -1.21 11.63 -3.37
C ARG A 37 -1.56 10.23 -2.87
N GLY A 38 -0.62 9.51 -2.26
CA GLY A 38 -0.86 8.17 -1.72
C GLY A 38 -0.01 7.11 -2.43
N CYS A 39 -0.61 5.95 -2.75
CA CYS A 39 0.11 4.83 -3.34
C CYS A 39 -0.54 4.37 -4.64
N VAL A 40 0.27 3.95 -5.60
CA VAL A 40 -0.16 3.37 -6.87
C VAL A 40 0.45 1.98 -7.04
N LEU A 41 -0.30 1.08 -7.66
CA LEU A 41 0.22 -0.21 -8.12
C LEU A 41 0.81 -0.02 -9.52
N ALA A 42 2.02 -0.53 -9.71
CA ALA A 42 2.74 -0.48 -10.98
C ALA A 42 3.36 -1.85 -11.25
N GLN A 43 3.65 -2.15 -12.51
CA GLN A 43 4.44 -3.34 -12.86
C GLN A 43 5.85 -3.20 -12.25
N GLY A 44 6.29 -4.23 -11.54
CA GLY A 44 7.67 -4.42 -11.13
C GLY A 44 8.50 -4.74 -12.36
N ASN A 45 9.52 -3.92 -12.61
CA ASN A 45 10.50 -4.16 -13.65
C ASN A 45 11.40 -5.34 -13.29
#